data_AF-A0A7W2SUH9-F1
#
_entry.id   AF-A0A7W2SUH9-F1
#
_cell.length_a   1.000
_cell.length_b   1.000
_cell.length_c   1.000
_cell.angle_alpha   90.00
_cell.angle_beta   90.00
_cell.angle_gamma   90.00
#
_symmetry.space_group_name_H-M   'P 1'
#
loop_
_entity.id
_entity.type
_entity.pdbx_description
1 polymer ?
#
loop_
_entity_poly.entity_id
_entity_poly.type
_entity_poly.pdbx_seq_one_letter_code
_entity_poly.pdbx_strand_id
1 'polypeptide(L)'
;MKITDNKVVVLHYAVSDNEDTLIDSSYDHSPLAVIQGSNYLIPGLEAALVDHKAGDKFEVEVSADDAYGQREDGFVQTVPKEMFAGIEDLDVGSQLRATTDEGEQTVIVIDAQENEITVDGNHPLAGMDLKFDVEIIEVRDATEEELAHGHVHVEGEEGCGHDH
;
A
#
# COMPACT_ATOMS: atom_id res chain seq x y z
N MET A 1 17.12 -20.36 -4.82
CA MET A 1 15.80 -20.59 -5.44
C MET A 1 15.40 -19.29 -6.12
N LYS A 2 14.80 -19.32 -7.31
CA LYS A 2 14.31 -18.11 -7.97
C LYS A 2 12.87 -17.83 -7.54
N ILE A 3 12.52 -16.55 -7.42
CA ILE A 3 11.16 -16.11 -7.15
C ILE A 3 10.31 -16.38 -8.39
N THR A 4 9.21 -17.10 -8.17
CA THR A 4 8.21 -17.53 -9.16
C THR A 4 6.85 -17.56 -8.47
N ASP A 5 5.77 -17.67 -9.23
CA ASP A 5 4.40 -17.75 -8.71
C ASP A 5 4.26 -18.82 -7.60
N ASN A 6 3.47 -18.53 -6.56
CA ASN A 6 3.25 -19.39 -5.38
C ASN A 6 4.51 -19.64 -4.51
N LYS A 7 5.49 -18.73 -4.57
CA LYS A 7 6.65 -18.74 -3.66
C LYS A 7 6.43 -17.73 -2.54
N VAL A 8 6.82 -18.09 -1.33
CA VAL A 8 6.93 -17.12 -0.23
C VAL A 8 8.26 -16.41 -0.34
N VAL A 9 8.22 -15.10 -0.36
CA VAL A 9 9.37 -14.21 -0.42
C VAL A 9 9.37 -13.38 0.85
N VAL A 10 10.46 -13.48 1.60
CA VAL A 10 10.73 -12.63 2.76
C VAL A 10 11.73 -11.58 2.31
N LEU A 11 11.34 -10.30 2.36
CA LEU A 11 12.13 -9.19 1.86
C LEU A 11 12.06 -7.98 2.78
N HIS A 12 13.15 -7.23 2.83
CA HIS A 12 13.11 -5.85 3.28
C HIS A 12 12.91 -4.93 2.08
N TYR A 13 12.02 -3.96 2.22
CA TYR A 13 11.86 -2.86 1.31
C TYR A 13 12.12 -1.52 2.00
N ALA A 14 12.60 -0.53 1.25
CA ALA A 14 12.50 0.88 1.56
C ALA A 14 11.91 1.60 0.34
N VAL A 15 10.91 2.44 0.56
CA VAL A 15 10.25 3.21 -0.49
C VAL A 15 10.54 4.69 -0.32
N SER A 16 11.03 5.30 -1.39
CA SER A 16 11.35 6.72 -1.45
C SER A 16 10.59 7.39 -2.61
N ASP A 17 10.34 8.69 -2.48
CA ASP A 17 9.76 9.49 -3.54
C ASP A 17 10.81 9.87 -4.62
N ASN A 18 10.38 10.57 -5.67
CA ASN A 18 11.27 11.08 -6.73
C ASN A 18 12.35 12.06 -6.22
N GLU A 19 12.12 12.74 -5.09
CA GLU A 19 13.08 13.61 -4.41
C GLU A 19 14.01 12.86 -3.44
N ASP A 20 14.01 11.52 -3.46
CA ASP A 20 14.78 10.66 -2.56
C ASP A 20 14.41 10.84 -1.07
N THR A 21 13.19 11.30 -0.79
CA THR A 21 12.64 11.33 0.57
C THR A 21 12.12 9.95 0.92
N LEU A 22 12.69 9.33 1.95
CA LEU A 22 12.20 8.06 2.47
C LEU A 22 10.77 8.23 2.99
N ILE A 23 9.84 7.52 2.36
CA ILE A 23 8.42 7.53 2.72
C ILE A 23 8.16 6.45 3.77
N ASP A 24 8.62 5.23 3.51
CA ASP A 24 8.41 4.08 4.39
C ASP A 24 9.55 3.07 4.26
N SER A 25 9.81 2.28 5.31
CA SER A 25 10.80 1.21 5.24
C SER A 25 10.50 0.09 6.21
N SER A 26 10.65 -1.14 5.75
CA SER A 26 10.62 -2.33 6.62
C SER A 26 11.95 -2.56 7.36
N TYR A 27 13.01 -1.81 7.04
CA TYR A 27 14.32 -1.98 7.69
C TYR A 27 14.31 -1.60 9.18
N ASP A 28 13.40 -0.71 9.58
CA ASP A 28 13.17 -0.35 11.00
C ASP A 28 12.28 -1.39 11.71
N HIS A 29 11.69 -2.33 10.96
CA HIS A 29 10.70 -3.29 11.41
C HIS A 29 11.07 -4.74 11.04
N SER A 30 10.10 -5.65 11.18
CA SER A 30 10.24 -7.03 10.71
C SER A 30 10.20 -7.09 9.18
N PRO A 31 10.93 -8.02 8.56
CA PRO A 31 10.90 -8.19 7.11
C PRO A 31 9.50 -8.58 6.65
N LEU A 32 9.11 -8.06 5.49
CA LEU A 32 7.82 -8.35 4.91
C LEU A 32 7.84 -9.73 4.26
N ALA A 33 6.88 -10.57 4.60
CA ALA A 33 6.71 -11.87 3.97
C ALA A 33 5.46 -11.87 3.08
N VAL A 34 5.64 -12.13 1.79
CA VAL A 34 4.55 -12.11 0.79
C VAL A 34 4.57 -13.37 -0.05
N ILE A 35 3.41 -13.72 -0.63
CA ILE A 35 3.30 -14.78 -1.63
C ILE A 35 3.36 -14.12 -3.00
N GLN A 36 4.31 -14.53 -3.83
CA GLN A 36 4.40 -14.06 -5.21
C GLN A 36 3.15 -14.49 -5.98
N GLY A 37 2.44 -13.53 -6.57
CA GLY A 37 1.21 -13.77 -7.35
C GLY A 37 -0.06 -13.73 -6.51
N SER A 38 0.00 -13.35 -5.24
CA SER A 38 -1.20 -13.11 -4.42
C SER A 38 -1.77 -11.70 -4.59
N ASN A 39 -1.16 -10.86 -5.44
CA ASN A 39 -1.58 -9.47 -5.65
C ASN A 39 -1.54 -8.62 -4.37
N TYR A 40 -0.76 -9.06 -3.37
CA TYR A 40 -0.59 -8.37 -2.11
C TYR A 40 0.33 -7.15 -2.23
N LEU A 41 1.31 -7.22 -3.14
CA LEU A 41 2.18 -6.09 -3.47
C LEU A 41 1.65 -5.34 -4.70
N ILE A 42 2.13 -4.11 -4.85
CA ILE A 42 1.92 -3.33 -6.07
C ILE A 42 2.47 -4.07 -7.29
N PRO A 43 1.78 -4.03 -8.44
CA PRO A 43 2.11 -4.85 -9.60
C PRO A 43 3.53 -4.62 -10.12
N GLY A 44 4.03 -3.38 -10.08
CA GLY A 44 5.40 -3.07 -10.52
C GLY A 44 6.47 -3.71 -9.65
N LEU A 45 6.28 -3.71 -8.32
CA LEU A 45 7.19 -4.37 -7.38
C LEU A 45 7.10 -5.89 -7.51
N GLU A 46 5.89 -6.44 -7.59
CA GLU A 46 5.69 -7.88 -7.75
C GLU A 46 6.35 -8.40 -9.04
N ALA A 47 6.22 -7.67 -10.16
CA ALA A 47 6.88 -8.02 -11.41
C ALA A 47 8.42 -7.94 -11.31
N ALA A 48 8.94 -6.94 -10.60
CA ALA A 48 10.38 -6.76 -10.41
C ALA A 48 11.01 -7.82 -9.51
N LEU A 49 10.26 -8.43 -8.60
CA LEU A 49 10.76 -9.53 -7.76
C LEU A 49 11.01 -10.83 -8.56
N VAL A 50 10.37 -11.00 -9.73
CA VAL A 50 10.47 -12.23 -10.52
C VAL A 50 11.91 -12.50 -10.95
N ASP A 51 12.32 -13.77 -10.94
CA ASP A 51 13.67 -14.26 -11.30
C ASP A 51 14.80 -13.93 -10.31
N HIS A 52 14.58 -13.03 -9.35
CA HIS A 52 15.52 -12.78 -8.25
C HIS A 52 15.57 -13.94 -7.24
N LYS A 53 16.57 -13.93 -6.36
CA LYS A 53 16.82 -14.98 -5.35
C LYS A 53 17.16 -14.38 -3.99
N ALA A 54 17.05 -15.19 -2.95
CA ALA A 54 17.51 -14.84 -1.61
C ALA A 54 18.97 -14.33 -1.61
N GLY A 55 19.18 -13.21 -0.93
CA GLY A 55 20.43 -12.46 -0.84
C GLY A 55 20.63 -11.40 -1.92
N ASP A 56 19.77 -11.29 -2.93
CA ASP A 56 19.85 -10.20 -3.90
C ASP A 56 19.33 -8.89 -3.30
N LYS A 57 20.02 -7.80 -3.64
CA LYS A 57 19.62 -6.42 -3.35
C LYS A 57 19.58 -5.64 -4.64
N PHE A 58 18.48 -4.93 -4.89
CA PHE A 58 18.31 -4.14 -6.09
C PHE A 58 17.33 -3.00 -5.84
N GLU A 59 17.41 -1.98 -6.69
CA GLU A 59 16.50 -0.86 -6.73
C GLU A 59 15.55 -1.03 -7.92
N VAL A 60 14.27 -0.74 -7.72
CA VAL A 60 13.26 -0.69 -8.78
C VAL A 60 12.49 0.62 -8.69
N GLU A 61 12.40 1.30 -9.84
CA GLU A 61 11.55 2.48 -10.00
C GLU A 61 10.19 2.01 -10.50
N VAL A 62 9.15 2.25 -9.72
CA VAL A 62 7.77 1.88 -10.04
C VAL A 62 6.99 3.15 -10.34
N SER A 63 6.44 3.24 -11.55
CA SER A 63 5.60 4.36 -11.96
C SER A 63 4.33 4.43 -11.10
N ALA A 64 3.72 5.60 -10.99
CA ALA A 64 2.47 5.72 -10.25
C ALA A 64 1.38 4.72 -10.71
N ASP A 65 1.26 4.47 -12.03
CA ASP A 65 0.32 3.47 -12.59
C ASP A 65 0.57 2.05 -12.07
N ASP A 66 1.83 1.65 -11.93
CA ASP A 66 2.23 0.32 -11.47
C ASP A 66 2.40 0.23 -9.94
N ALA A 67 2.23 1.35 -9.23
CA ALA A 67 2.29 1.45 -7.77
C ALA A 67 0.89 1.51 -7.16
N TYR A 68 0.46 2.72 -6.75
CA TYR A 68 -0.84 2.97 -6.12
C TYR A 68 -1.88 3.53 -7.11
N GLY A 69 -1.57 3.49 -8.41
CA GLY A 69 -2.37 4.09 -9.47
C GLY A 69 -2.07 5.58 -9.67
N GLN A 70 -2.59 6.11 -10.77
CA GLN A 70 -2.63 7.55 -10.98
C GLN A 70 -3.64 8.19 -10.03
N ARG A 71 -3.34 9.41 -9.58
CA ARG A 71 -4.34 10.21 -8.90
C ARG A 71 -5.45 10.52 -9.89
N GLU A 72 -6.66 10.05 -9.62
CA GLU A 72 -7.81 10.37 -10.46
C GLU A 72 -8.57 11.54 -9.85
N ASP A 73 -8.76 12.61 -10.65
CA ASP A 73 -9.60 13.74 -10.28
C ASP A 73 -11.04 13.31 -9.96
N GLY A 74 -11.50 12.16 -10.47
CA GLY A 74 -12.81 11.58 -10.17
C GLY A 74 -12.99 11.13 -8.71
N PHE A 75 -11.89 10.80 -8.02
CA PHE A 75 -11.91 10.51 -6.58
C PHE A 75 -11.82 11.77 -5.72
N VAL A 76 -11.56 12.93 -6.34
CA VAL A 76 -11.63 14.23 -5.67
C VAL A 76 -13.06 14.74 -5.75
N GLN A 77 -13.72 14.81 -4.61
CA GLN A 77 -15.12 15.22 -4.53
C GLN A 77 -15.26 16.48 -3.69
N THR A 78 -15.88 17.50 -4.28
CA THR A 78 -16.36 18.67 -3.55
C THR A 78 -17.77 18.42 -3.08
N VAL A 79 -17.95 18.40 -1.76
CA VAL A 79 -19.19 18.06 -1.09
C VAL A 79 -19.58 19.20 -0.15
N PRO A 80 -20.88 19.51 -0.03
CA PRO A 80 -21.31 20.59 0.84
C PRO A 80 -21.02 20.26 2.29
N LYS A 81 -20.50 21.25 3.03
CA LYS A 81 -20.10 21.09 4.44
C LYS A 81 -21.24 20.58 5.33
N GLU A 82 -22.48 20.85 4.94
CA GLU A 82 -23.70 20.34 5.58
C GLU A 82 -23.76 18.80 5.66
N MET A 83 -23.15 18.08 4.70
CA MET A 83 -23.10 16.61 4.75
C MET A 83 -22.22 16.09 5.89
N PHE A 84 -21.29 16.91 6.37
CA PHE A 84 -20.46 16.60 7.53
C PHE A 84 -20.92 17.33 8.79
N ALA A 85 -22.18 17.80 8.80
CA ALA A 85 -22.76 18.41 9.99
C ALA A 85 -22.77 17.40 11.16
N GLY A 86 -21.94 17.67 12.17
CA GLY A 86 -21.72 16.78 13.32
C GLY A 86 -20.29 16.27 13.47
N ILE A 87 -19.42 16.49 12.48
CA ILE A 87 -17.97 16.31 12.62
C ILE A 87 -17.38 17.64 13.08
N GLU A 88 -16.84 17.66 14.29
CA GLU A 88 -16.06 18.78 14.84
C GLU A 88 -14.62 18.69 14.27
N ASP A 89 -13.97 19.83 13.97
CA ASP A 89 -12.59 19.92 13.40
C ASP A 89 -12.38 19.29 12.01
N LEU A 90 -13.11 19.79 11.01
CA LEU A 90 -12.82 19.56 9.59
C LEU A 90 -11.76 20.54 9.09
N ASP A 91 -10.50 20.18 9.30
CA ASP A 91 -9.34 20.91 8.78
C ASP A 91 -8.74 20.19 7.57
N VAL A 92 -7.96 20.93 6.79
CA VAL A 92 -7.16 20.36 5.69
C VAL A 92 -6.17 19.36 6.29
N GLY A 93 -6.16 18.14 5.75
CA GLY A 93 -5.42 16.99 6.25
C GLY A 93 -6.24 16.04 7.13
N SER A 94 -7.47 16.39 7.51
CA SER A 94 -8.34 15.48 8.27
C SER A 94 -8.72 14.26 7.44
N GLN A 95 -8.56 13.07 8.02
CA GLN A 95 -8.98 11.80 7.43
C GLN A 95 -10.41 11.50 7.87
N LEU A 96 -11.28 11.22 6.90
CA LEU A 96 -12.69 10.93 7.10
C LEU A 96 -13.02 9.59 6.46
N ARG A 97 -13.94 8.84 7.07
CA ARG A 97 -14.48 7.64 6.44
C ARG A 97 -15.72 8.03 5.64
N ALA A 98 -15.62 7.98 4.31
CA ALA A 98 -16.71 8.25 3.40
C ALA A 98 -17.29 6.93 2.87
N THR A 99 -18.61 6.85 2.76
CA THR A 99 -19.26 5.74 2.07
C THR A 99 -19.46 6.12 0.60
N THR A 100 -18.89 5.33 -0.30
CA THR A 100 -18.99 5.48 -1.74
C THR A 100 -19.68 4.26 -2.36
N ASP A 101 -20.00 4.32 -3.66
CA ASP A 101 -20.58 3.19 -4.40
C ASP A 101 -19.70 1.93 -4.35
N GLU A 102 -18.38 2.10 -4.18
CA GLU A 102 -17.41 1.02 -4.04
C GLU A 102 -17.23 0.53 -2.59
N GLY A 103 -17.92 1.15 -1.63
CA GLY A 103 -17.88 0.81 -0.20
C GLY A 103 -17.36 1.93 0.69
N GLU A 104 -17.04 1.60 1.94
CA GLU A 104 -16.44 2.54 2.89
C GLU A 104 -14.97 2.77 2.54
N GLN A 105 -14.63 3.98 2.14
CA GLN A 105 -13.26 4.42 1.84
C GLN A 105 -12.84 5.53 2.81
N THR A 106 -11.54 5.61 3.09
CA THR A 106 -10.97 6.74 3.83
C THR A 106 -10.60 7.83 2.83
N VAL A 107 -11.11 9.04 3.03
CA VAL A 107 -10.83 10.23 2.22
C VAL A 107 -10.10 11.27 3.07
N ILE A 108 -9.25 12.08 2.45
CA ILE A 108 -8.51 13.15 3.11
C ILE A 108 -9.08 14.50 2.67
N VAL A 109 -9.34 15.39 3.62
CA VAL A 109 -9.74 16.77 3.29
C VAL A 109 -8.54 17.50 2.70
N ILE A 110 -8.63 17.93 1.44
CA ILE A 110 -7.57 18.68 0.76
C ILE A 110 -7.86 20.18 0.70
N ASP A 111 -9.13 20.57 0.81
CA ASP A 111 -9.56 21.96 0.83
C ASP A 111 -10.82 22.11 1.69
N ALA A 112 -10.86 23.16 2.51
CA ALA A 112 -11.99 23.45 3.40
C ALA A 112 -12.42 24.91 3.24
N GLN A 113 -13.59 25.12 2.62
CA GLN A 113 -14.19 26.44 2.42
C GLN A 113 -15.36 26.66 3.37
N GLU A 114 -15.96 27.86 3.33
CA GLU A 114 -17.04 28.25 4.25
C GLU A 114 -18.27 27.35 4.10
N ASN A 115 -18.61 26.93 2.88
CA ASN A 115 -19.80 26.13 2.56
C ASN A 115 -19.50 24.77 1.91
N GLU A 116 -18.27 24.55 1.46
CA GLU A 116 -17.88 23.41 0.62
C GLU A 116 -16.58 22.80 1.16
N ILE A 117 -16.48 21.48 1.17
CA ILE A 117 -15.27 20.74 1.56
C ILE A 117 -14.87 19.88 0.36
N THR A 118 -13.60 19.94 -0.02
CA THR A 118 -13.04 19.05 -1.04
C THR A 118 -12.29 17.93 -0.34
N VAL A 119 -12.74 16.70 -0.58
CA VAL A 119 -12.12 15.48 -0.09
C VAL A 119 -11.48 14.73 -1.24
N ASP A 120 -10.38 14.07 -0.96
CA ASP A 120 -9.64 13.23 -1.89
C ASP A 120 -9.65 11.79 -1.40
N GLY A 121 -10.26 10.90 -2.19
CA GLY A 121 -10.30 9.46 -1.94
C GLY A 121 -9.13 8.69 -2.53
N ASN A 122 -8.21 9.34 -3.22
CA ASN A 122 -7.00 8.69 -3.73
C ASN A 122 -6.09 8.26 -2.57
N HIS A 123 -5.33 7.19 -2.80
CA HIS A 123 -4.25 6.82 -1.88
C HIS A 123 -3.26 8.00 -1.76
N PRO A 124 -2.70 8.30 -0.57
CA PRO A 124 -1.76 9.41 -0.39
C PRO A 124 -0.51 9.33 -1.29
N LEU A 125 -0.20 8.13 -1.79
CA LEU A 125 0.91 7.86 -2.71
C LEU A 125 0.49 7.73 -4.19
N ALA A 126 -0.80 7.91 -4.51
CA ALA A 126 -1.28 7.85 -5.88
C ALA A 126 -0.77 9.04 -6.71
N GLY A 127 -0.43 8.78 -7.97
CA GLY A 127 0.13 9.79 -8.88
C GLY A 127 1.60 10.15 -8.63
N MET A 128 2.29 9.46 -7.72
CA MET A 128 3.73 9.62 -7.49
C MET A 128 4.49 8.38 -7.94
N ASP A 129 5.57 8.57 -8.71
CA ASP A 129 6.51 7.49 -8.98
C ASP A 129 7.33 7.22 -7.72
N LEU A 130 7.51 5.94 -7.42
CA LEU A 130 8.11 5.47 -6.19
C LEU A 130 9.36 4.66 -6.51
N LYS A 131 10.44 4.91 -5.77
CA LYS A 131 11.66 4.11 -5.83
C LYS A 131 11.65 3.11 -4.69
N PHE A 132 11.80 1.83 -5.00
CA PHE A 132 11.86 0.76 -4.03
C PHE A 132 13.25 0.15 -4.00
N ASP A 133 13.92 0.28 -2.86
CA ASP A 133 15.10 -0.50 -2.51
C ASP A 133 14.64 -1.82 -1.91
N VAL A 134 14.95 -2.93 -2.57
CA VAL A 134 14.49 -4.26 -2.18
C VAL A 134 15.69 -5.14 -1.85
N GLU A 135 15.61 -5.81 -0.71
CA GLU A 135 16.54 -6.82 -0.27
C GLU A 135 15.81 -8.11 0.05
N ILE A 136 16.10 -9.16 -0.72
CA ILE A 136 15.46 -10.46 -0.52
C ILE A 136 16.23 -11.21 0.55
N ILE A 137 15.56 -11.54 1.65
CA ILE A 137 16.13 -12.26 2.79
C ILE A 137 16.03 -13.76 2.56
N GLU A 138 14.82 -14.23 2.23
CA GLU A 138 14.55 -15.65 2.05
C GLU A 138 13.53 -15.89 0.94
N VAL A 139 13.67 -17.03 0.25
CA VAL A 139 12.69 -17.50 -0.73
C VAL A 139 12.44 -18.97 -0.46
N ARG A 140 11.18 -19.32 -0.21
CA ARG A 140 10.73 -20.70 0.03
C ARG A 140 9.46 -21.00 -0.75
N ASP A 141 9.10 -22.28 -0.82
CA ASP A 141 7.80 -22.69 -1.33
C ASP A 141 6.69 -22.32 -0.34
N ALA A 142 5.57 -21.80 -0.87
CA ALA A 142 4.38 -21.57 -0.06
C ALA A 142 3.76 -22.91 0.36
N THR A 143 3.28 -22.98 1.59
CA THR A 143 2.50 -24.13 2.06
C THR A 143 1.09 -24.12 1.47
N GLU A 144 0.43 -25.28 1.45
CA GLU A 144 -0.95 -25.39 0.93
C GLU A 144 -1.94 -24.50 1.73
N GLU A 145 -1.70 -24.31 3.02
CA GLU A 145 -2.50 -23.44 3.89
C GLU A 145 -2.33 -21.95 3.52
N GLU A 146 -1.09 -21.50 3.31
CA GLU A 146 -0.78 -20.13 2.91
C GLU A 146 -1.36 -19.80 1.53
N LEU A 147 -1.32 -20.76 0.59
CA LEU A 147 -1.96 -20.60 -0.73
C LEU A 147 -3.47 -20.56 -0.63
N ALA A 148 -4.07 -21.34 0.27
CA ALA A 148 -5.51 -21.30 0.51
C ALA A 148 -5.96 -19.99 1.17
N HIS A 149 -5.11 -19.39 2.01
CA HIS A 149 -5.40 -18.16 2.74
C HIS A 149 -4.95 -16.88 2.00
N GLY A 150 -4.06 -16.98 1.02
CA GLY A 150 -3.55 -15.86 0.22
C GLY A 150 -2.51 -14.97 0.93
N HIS A 151 -2.04 -15.36 2.12
CA HIS A 151 -1.02 -14.63 2.88
C HIS A 151 -0.08 -15.58 3.63
N VAL A 152 1.11 -15.09 3.94
CA VAL A 152 2.15 -15.86 4.66
C VAL A 152 1.80 -15.92 6.13
N HIS A 153 1.86 -17.11 6.72
CA HIS A 153 1.77 -17.25 8.17
C HIS A 153 3.19 -17.16 8.74
N VAL A 154 3.60 -15.97 9.15
CA VAL A 154 4.89 -15.80 9.83
C VAL A 154 4.72 -16.29 11.28
N GLU A 155 5.41 -17.37 11.65
CA GLU A 155 5.45 -17.86 13.04
C GLU A 155 6.10 -16.79 13.94
N GLY A 156 5.30 -15.89 14.52
CA GLY A 156 5.78 -14.85 15.41
C GLY A 156 4.89 -13.63 15.58
N GLU A 157 3.96 -13.36 14.65
CA GLU A 157 2.93 -12.34 14.89
C GLU A 157 1.69 -13.01 15.45
N GLU A 158 1.60 -12.95 16.79
CA GLU A 158 0.33 -13.13 17.48
C GLU A 158 -0.68 -12.20 16.83
N GLY A 159 -1.66 -12.80 16.14
CA GLY A 159 -2.67 -12.08 15.41
C GLY A 159 -3.23 -10.94 16.26
N CYS A 160 -3.15 -9.72 15.73
CA CYS A 160 -4.05 -8.67 16.12
C CYS A 160 -5.46 -9.21 15.86
N GLY A 161 -6.11 -9.65 16.93
CA GLY A 161 -7.49 -10.10 16.92
C GLY A 161 -8.36 -8.99 16.37
N HIS A 162 -8.79 -9.13 15.12
CA HIS A 162 -10.05 -8.55 14.67
C HIS A 162 -11.16 -9.32 15.39
N ASP A 163 -11.44 -8.89 16.62
CA ASP A 163 -12.73 -9.10 17.26
C ASP A 163 -13.68 -8.08 16.61
N HIS A 164 -14.63 -8.60 15.84
CA HIS A 164 -15.67 -7.84 15.15
C HIS A 164 -16.94 -7.79 16.01
#